data_AF-A0A1K0G4H3-F1
#
_entry.id   AF-A0A1K0G4H3-F1
#
_cell.length_a   1.000
_cell.length_b   1.000
_cell.length_c   1.000
_cell.angle_alpha   90.00
_cell.angle_beta   90.00
_cell.angle_gamma   90.00
#
_symmetry.space_group_name_H-M   'P 1'
#
loop_
_entity.id
_entity.type
_entity.pdbx_description
1 polymer ?
#
loop_
_entity_poly.entity_id
_entity_poly.type
_entity_poly.pdbx_seq_one_letter_code
_entity_poly.pdbx_strand_id
1 'polypeptide(L)'
;MNDLTSSLASSSLTTSAPAPRLTSSQRTTIISAAESFVKTAFANHDPSHDYHHVNRVRLLALSLTRSSELTPLDLLVVELGALFHDITDPKYSSSSLHPSTVLAPFWAFLPTPSLISETQRVTVEKIVENVSWSKDERRRTLAPSHRTSADIALSEWLESCKEFQVISDADRLDSIGSIGIMRCAAYSAKVGRTLYVPPANAKMDPNPPAEQGEGWNGSAVGHFYEKLLRIRGDRLYTTEGRREAERRQRVMENFLEELGLEWVVAKQGAEIAMMRLEEEDEDDEEESEDLPSTFRFCYANNAFCTTHNNRKQHSHNRTSH
;
A
#
# COMPACT_ATOMS: atom_id res chain seq x y z
N MET A 1 51.64 -36.33 -42.62
CA MET A 1 51.54 -34.87 -42.51
C MET A 1 50.55 -34.58 -41.39
N ASN A 2 51.12 -34.23 -40.24
CA ASN A 2 50.59 -33.60 -39.02
C ASN A 2 49.30 -34.11 -38.37
N ASP A 3 49.50 -34.90 -37.31
CA ASP A 3 48.82 -34.78 -36.03
C ASP A 3 48.78 -33.33 -35.53
N LEU A 4 47.62 -32.90 -35.02
CA LEU A 4 47.50 -31.86 -34.00
C LEU A 4 46.46 -32.31 -32.97
N THR A 5 46.99 -32.69 -31.82
CA THR A 5 46.27 -32.92 -30.57
C THR A 5 45.86 -31.59 -29.92
N SER A 6 44.82 -31.68 -29.09
CA SER A 6 44.62 -30.90 -27.85
C SER A 6 44.36 -29.39 -27.97
N SER A 7 43.15 -28.96 -27.57
CA SER A 7 42.94 -28.21 -26.31
C SER A 7 41.66 -27.35 -26.37
N LEU A 8 41.03 -27.22 -25.19
CA LEU A 8 39.99 -26.25 -24.80
C LEU A 8 38.55 -26.63 -25.16
N ALA A 9 37.59 -26.73 -24.24
CA ALA A 9 37.63 -26.77 -22.79
C ALA A 9 36.27 -27.34 -22.37
N SER A 10 36.30 -28.32 -21.47
CA SER A 10 35.14 -28.86 -20.79
C SER A 10 34.34 -27.72 -20.15
N SER A 11 33.13 -27.46 -20.63
CA SER A 11 32.14 -26.66 -19.90
C SER A 11 31.74 -27.46 -18.67
N SER A 12 32.45 -27.23 -17.58
CA SER A 12 32.12 -27.75 -16.27
C SER A 12 30.81 -27.10 -15.85
N LEU A 13 29.71 -27.82 -16.07
CA LEU A 13 28.48 -27.65 -15.33
C LEU A 13 28.84 -27.83 -13.86
N THR A 14 29.05 -26.73 -13.15
CA THR A 14 29.14 -26.71 -11.70
C THR A 14 27.75 -27.06 -11.18
N THR A 15 27.49 -28.35 -11.06
CA THR A 15 26.44 -28.88 -10.19
C THR A 15 26.79 -28.45 -8.77
N SER A 16 26.26 -27.29 -8.36
CA SER A 16 26.34 -26.85 -6.97
C SER A 16 25.79 -27.99 -6.11
N ALA A 17 26.58 -28.48 -5.16
CA ALA A 17 26.14 -29.50 -4.23
C ALA A 17 24.79 -29.09 -3.63
N PRO A 18 23.80 -29.99 -3.53
CA PRO A 18 22.51 -29.67 -2.95
C PRO A 18 22.73 -29.10 -1.55
N ALA A 19 22.13 -27.94 -1.28
CA ALA A 19 22.26 -27.27 0.00
C ALA A 19 21.99 -28.27 1.15
N PRO A 20 22.79 -28.23 2.24
CA PRO A 20 22.63 -29.16 3.34
C PRO A 20 21.19 -29.08 3.86
N ARG A 21 20.49 -30.23 3.93
CA ARG A 21 19.13 -30.27 4.46
C ARG A 21 19.18 -29.89 5.94
N LEU A 22 18.72 -28.68 6.25
CA LEU A 22 18.61 -28.19 7.61
C LEU A 22 17.67 -29.09 8.42
N THR A 23 18.06 -29.39 9.65
CA THR A 23 17.13 -29.96 10.63
C THR A 23 16.05 -28.94 10.99
N SER A 24 14.90 -29.41 11.47
CA SER A 24 13.82 -28.53 11.92
C SER A 24 14.27 -27.56 13.02
N SER A 25 15.15 -28.00 13.92
CA SER A 25 15.72 -27.14 14.97
C SER A 25 16.58 -26.03 14.38
N GLN A 26 17.48 -26.35 13.44
CA GLN A 26 18.34 -25.35 12.79
C GLN A 26 17.52 -24.31 12.03
N ARG A 27 16.50 -24.76 11.27
CA ARG A 27 15.57 -23.87 10.57
C ARG A 27 14.86 -22.94 11.55
N THR A 28 14.35 -23.49 12.66
CA THR A 28 13.66 -22.71 13.70
C THR A 28 14.57 -21.63 14.29
N THR A 29 15.84 -21.96 14.59
CA THR A 29 16.81 -20.99 15.10
C THR A 29 17.05 -19.84 14.13
N ILE A 30 17.27 -20.13 12.85
CA ILE A 30 17.51 -19.12 11.81
C ILE A 30 16.30 -18.19 11.67
N ILE A 31 15.10 -18.77 11.56
CA ILE A 31 13.88 -17.99 11.35
C ILE A 31 13.53 -17.17 12.59
N SER A 32 13.72 -17.70 13.81
CA SER A 32 13.50 -16.93 15.05
C SER A 32 14.46 -15.75 15.18
N ALA A 33 15.72 -15.93 14.75
CA ALA A 33 16.68 -14.84 14.70
C ALA A 33 16.28 -13.78 13.67
N ALA A 34 15.84 -14.20 12.48
CA ALA A 34 15.36 -13.29 11.43
C ALA A 34 14.13 -12.50 11.88
N GLU A 35 13.16 -13.16 12.53
CA GLU A 35 11.99 -12.48 13.11
C GLU A 35 12.38 -11.43 14.16
N SER A 36 13.32 -11.76 15.05
CA SER A 36 13.78 -10.83 16.09
C SER A 36 14.50 -9.63 15.49
N PHE A 37 15.32 -9.87 14.46
CA PHE A 37 16.00 -8.83 13.70
C PHE A 37 15.01 -7.86 13.03
N VAL A 38 14.00 -8.41 12.34
CA VAL A 38 12.96 -7.62 11.67
C VAL A 38 12.08 -6.88 12.67
N LYS A 39 11.63 -7.53 13.75
CA LYS A 39 10.84 -6.84 14.80
C LYS A 39 11.56 -5.62 15.35
N THR A 40 12.87 -5.70 15.51
CA THR A 40 13.70 -4.59 15.96
C THR A 40 13.77 -3.48 14.90
N ALA A 41 14.02 -3.84 13.63
CA ALA A 41 14.09 -2.88 12.53
C ALA A 41 12.75 -2.14 12.29
N PHE A 42 11.63 -2.83 12.49
CA PHE A 42 10.28 -2.31 12.22
C PHE A 42 9.57 -1.70 13.44
N ALA A 43 10.25 -1.60 14.59
CA ALA A 43 9.63 -1.19 15.87
C ALA A 43 8.97 0.21 15.83
N ASN A 44 9.47 1.11 14.98
CA ASN A 44 8.98 2.49 14.84
C ASN A 44 8.23 2.76 13.53
N HIS A 45 7.89 1.71 12.76
CA HIS A 45 7.13 1.87 11.53
C HIS A 45 5.66 2.15 11.85
N ASP A 46 4.98 2.85 10.94
CA ASP A 46 3.54 3.06 11.06
C ASP A 46 2.75 1.79 10.70
N PRO A 47 1.46 1.71 11.05
CA PRO A 47 0.65 0.50 10.85
C PRO A 47 0.53 0.03 9.40
N SER A 48 0.89 0.85 8.39
CA SER A 48 0.88 0.43 7.00
C SER A 48 2.12 -0.38 6.59
N HIS A 49 3.22 -0.33 7.35
CA HIS A 49 4.47 -1.03 7.05
C HIS A 49 5.12 -1.60 8.33
N ASP A 50 4.34 -2.12 9.26
CA ASP A 50 4.85 -2.69 10.51
C ASP A 50 5.28 -4.16 10.39
N TYR A 51 5.74 -4.76 11.49
CA TYR A 51 6.04 -6.19 11.54
C TYR A 51 4.84 -7.08 11.19
N HIS A 52 3.60 -6.64 11.48
CA HIS A 52 2.41 -7.42 11.15
C HIS A 52 2.22 -7.53 9.64
N HIS A 53 2.49 -6.46 8.88
CA HIS A 53 2.57 -6.53 7.42
C HIS A 53 3.61 -7.56 6.97
N VAL A 54 4.85 -7.45 7.45
CA VAL A 54 5.92 -8.38 7.07
C VAL A 54 5.55 -9.84 7.36
N ASN A 55 4.95 -10.10 8.53
CA ASN A 55 4.52 -11.44 8.89
C ASN A 55 3.36 -11.96 8.01
N ARG A 56 2.40 -11.10 7.63
CA ARG A 56 1.34 -11.51 6.68
C ARG A 56 1.92 -11.85 5.31
N VAL A 57 2.88 -11.06 4.81
CA VAL A 57 3.59 -11.35 3.55
C VAL A 57 4.31 -12.70 3.63
N ARG A 58 5.03 -12.95 4.73
CA ARG A 58 5.67 -14.27 4.97
C ARG A 58 4.67 -15.42 4.94
N LEU A 59 3.58 -15.33 5.71
CA LEU A 59 2.58 -16.38 5.78
C LEU A 59 1.92 -16.62 4.42
N LEU A 60 1.65 -15.54 3.69
CA LEU A 60 1.07 -15.61 2.36
C LEU A 60 2.05 -16.23 1.36
N ALA A 61 3.32 -15.83 1.37
CA ALA A 61 4.38 -16.42 0.56
C ALA A 61 4.46 -17.93 0.79
N LEU A 62 4.55 -18.38 2.05
CA LEU A 62 4.54 -19.81 2.39
C LEU A 62 3.28 -20.51 1.88
N SER A 63 2.10 -19.87 1.98
CA SER A 63 0.84 -20.47 1.51
C SER A 63 0.79 -20.66 -0.01
N LEU A 64 1.46 -19.79 -0.77
CA LEU A 64 1.54 -19.85 -2.23
C LEU A 64 2.46 -20.97 -2.70
N THR A 65 3.44 -21.39 -1.89
CA THR A 65 4.37 -22.49 -2.23
C THR A 65 3.71 -23.87 -2.38
N ARG A 66 2.43 -24.00 -1.99
CA ARG A 66 1.67 -25.26 -2.08
C ARG A 66 1.39 -25.72 -3.51
N SER A 67 1.58 -24.86 -4.51
CA SER A 67 1.40 -25.21 -5.93
C SER A 67 2.53 -26.12 -6.43
N SER A 68 2.18 -27.18 -7.15
CA SER A 68 3.14 -28.09 -7.79
C SER A 68 3.97 -27.39 -8.88
N GLU A 69 3.48 -26.29 -9.46
CA GLU A 69 4.19 -25.46 -10.44
C GLU A 69 5.52 -24.91 -9.87
N LEU A 70 5.59 -24.77 -8.56
CA LEU A 70 6.69 -24.13 -7.85
C LEU A 70 7.79 -25.10 -7.41
N THR A 71 7.74 -26.39 -7.78
CA THR A 71 8.78 -27.36 -7.40
C THR A 71 9.89 -27.44 -8.46
N PRO A 72 11.18 -27.52 -8.10
CA PRO A 72 11.76 -27.32 -6.77
C PRO A 72 11.78 -25.84 -6.35
N LEU A 73 11.71 -25.59 -5.03
CA LEU A 73 11.80 -24.26 -4.41
C LEU A 73 12.41 -24.36 -3.02
N ASP A 74 13.22 -23.38 -2.63
CA ASP A 74 13.86 -23.30 -1.32
C ASP A 74 12.99 -22.51 -0.32
N LEU A 75 12.33 -23.25 0.57
CA LEU A 75 11.45 -22.66 1.59
C LEU A 75 12.19 -21.76 2.60
N LEU A 76 13.48 -21.96 2.81
CA LEU A 76 14.26 -21.08 3.69
C LEU A 76 14.46 -19.71 3.01
N VAL A 77 14.80 -19.72 1.73
CA VAL A 77 14.96 -18.49 0.93
C VAL A 77 13.63 -17.75 0.82
N VAL A 78 12.51 -18.45 0.60
CA VAL A 78 11.17 -17.82 0.58
C VAL A 78 10.89 -17.10 1.90
N GLU A 79 11.09 -17.78 3.02
CA GLU A 79 10.74 -17.23 4.32
C GLU A 79 11.65 -16.08 4.74
N LEU A 80 12.96 -16.20 4.52
CA LEU A 80 13.92 -15.11 4.78
C LEU A 80 13.70 -13.92 3.84
N GLY A 81 13.51 -14.17 2.54
CA GLY A 81 13.23 -13.12 1.57
C GLY A 81 11.96 -12.35 1.91
N ALA A 82 10.88 -13.03 2.33
CA ALA A 82 9.66 -12.38 2.79
C ALA A 82 9.84 -11.60 4.10
N LEU A 83 10.63 -12.12 5.06
CA LEU A 83 10.92 -11.39 6.31
C LEU A 83 11.72 -10.10 6.05
N PHE A 84 12.60 -10.09 5.05
CA PHE A 84 13.50 -8.97 4.79
C PHE A 84 13.04 -8.03 3.67
N HIS A 85 11.97 -8.36 2.93
CA HIS A 85 11.61 -7.67 1.68
C HIS A 85 11.51 -6.13 1.78
N ASP A 86 11.01 -5.61 2.91
CA ASP A 86 10.78 -4.19 3.13
C ASP A 86 11.88 -3.50 3.95
N ILE A 87 12.93 -4.22 4.38
CA ILE A 87 13.97 -3.68 5.29
C ILE A 87 14.81 -2.55 4.67
N THR A 88 14.77 -2.43 3.34
CA THR A 88 15.47 -1.38 2.58
C THR A 88 14.52 -0.34 1.98
N ASP A 89 13.25 -0.26 2.42
CA ASP A 89 12.31 0.73 1.86
C ASP A 89 12.82 2.17 2.16
N PRO A 90 13.08 2.98 1.12
CA PRO A 90 13.58 4.36 1.29
C PRO A 90 12.62 5.28 2.04
N LYS A 91 11.34 4.92 2.22
CA LYS A 91 10.40 5.69 3.05
C LYS A 91 10.81 5.76 4.51
N TYR A 92 11.55 4.75 5.00
CA TYR A 92 11.90 4.62 6.42
C TYR A 92 13.42 4.65 6.67
N SER A 93 14.24 4.65 5.61
CA SER A 93 15.69 4.81 5.71
C SER A 93 16.13 6.11 5.07
N SER A 94 16.88 6.94 5.82
CA SER A 94 17.46 8.20 5.33
C SER A 94 18.52 8.01 4.23
N SER A 95 19.01 6.78 4.05
CA SER A 95 19.97 6.41 3.00
C SER A 95 19.54 5.12 2.33
N SER A 96 19.52 5.10 0.99
CA SER A 96 19.27 3.88 0.20
C SER A 96 20.47 2.94 0.30
N LEU A 97 20.53 2.17 1.39
CA LEU A 97 21.58 1.18 1.61
C LEU A 97 21.29 -0.09 0.81
N HIS A 98 22.36 -0.74 0.35
CA HIS A 98 22.27 -2.03 -0.33
C HIS A 98 21.85 -3.12 0.67
N PRO A 99 20.99 -4.10 0.29
CA PRO A 99 20.53 -5.15 1.20
C PRO A 99 21.64 -5.91 1.91
N SER A 100 22.77 -6.15 1.23
CA SER A 100 23.95 -6.81 1.83
C SER A 100 24.51 -6.05 3.04
N THR A 101 24.42 -4.72 3.06
CA THR A 101 24.89 -3.89 4.17
C THR A 101 23.92 -3.96 5.34
N VAL A 102 22.61 -3.88 5.05
CA VAL A 102 21.56 -3.90 6.07
C VAL A 102 21.47 -5.28 6.72
N LEU A 103 21.68 -6.36 5.96
CA LEU A 103 21.58 -7.74 6.44
C LEU A 103 22.90 -8.30 6.99
N ALA A 104 24.03 -7.61 6.80
CA ALA A 104 25.33 -8.05 7.32
C ALA A 104 25.33 -8.41 8.83
N PRO A 105 24.70 -7.62 9.73
CA PRO A 105 24.64 -7.98 11.15
C PRO A 105 23.86 -9.27 11.41
N PHE A 106 22.80 -9.53 10.65
CA PHE A 106 22.04 -10.78 10.74
C PHE A 106 22.89 -11.97 10.31
N TRP A 107 23.58 -11.86 9.16
CA TRP A 107 24.45 -12.94 8.67
C TRP A 107 25.61 -13.24 9.63
N ALA A 108 26.21 -12.21 10.22
CA ALA A 108 27.31 -12.34 11.19
C ALA A 108 26.85 -12.95 12.53
N PHE A 109 25.56 -12.84 12.88
CA PHE A 109 25.00 -13.43 14.09
C PHE A 109 24.81 -14.95 14.00
N LEU A 110 24.76 -15.51 12.78
CA LEU A 110 24.49 -16.95 12.62
C LEU A 110 25.71 -17.82 13.03
N PRO A 111 25.47 -19.07 13.50
CA PRO A 111 26.54 -19.96 13.95
C PRO A 111 27.57 -20.27 12.85
N THR A 112 28.82 -20.56 13.27
CA THR A 112 29.88 -21.06 12.39
C THR A 112 30.09 -22.57 12.63
N PRO A 113 30.16 -23.42 11.57
CA PRO A 113 30.03 -23.09 10.14
C PRO A 113 28.61 -22.66 9.75
N SER A 114 28.51 -21.77 8.75
CA SER A 114 27.24 -21.19 8.31
C SER A 114 26.26 -22.29 7.89
N LEU A 115 25.05 -22.21 8.45
CA LEU A 115 23.92 -23.06 8.09
C LEU A 115 23.25 -22.62 6.78
N ILE A 116 23.57 -21.43 6.30
CA ILE A 116 23.04 -20.85 5.05
C ILE A 116 24.18 -20.82 4.03
N SER A 117 23.91 -21.34 2.83
CA SER A 117 24.89 -21.30 1.75
C SER A 117 25.03 -19.88 1.19
N GLU A 118 26.19 -19.58 0.60
CA GLU A 118 26.40 -18.27 -0.04
C GLU A 118 25.38 -18.04 -1.17
N THR A 119 24.99 -19.09 -1.91
CA THR A 119 23.95 -19.01 -2.94
C THR A 119 22.60 -18.60 -2.35
N GLN A 120 22.19 -19.18 -1.21
CA GLN A 120 20.94 -18.81 -0.53
C GLN A 120 20.98 -17.35 -0.07
N ARG A 121 22.10 -16.93 0.52
CA ARG A 121 22.30 -15.55 0.99
C ARG A 121 22.19 -14.54 -0.16
N VAL A 122 22.96 -14.74 -1.23
CA VAL A 122 22.94 -13.85 -2.41
C VAL A 122 21.55 -13.82 -3.05
N THR A 123 20.85 -14.96 -3.06
CA THR A 123 19.47 -15.04 -3.58
C THR A 123 18.52 -14.19 -2.72
N VAL A 124 18.57 -14.31 -1.39
CA VAL A 124 17.77 -13.49 -0.47
C VAL A 124 18.06 -12.00 -0.67
N GLU A 125 19.33 -11.60 -0.69
CA GLU A 125 19.70 -10.19 -0.90
C GLU A 125 19.20 -9.64 -2.25
N LYS A 126 19.30 -10.43 -3.33
CA LYS A 126 18.82 -10.04 -4.66
C LYS A 126 17.29 -9.97 -4.74
N ILE A 127 16.57 -10.82 -3.99
CA ILE A 127 15.10 -10.73 -3.85
C ILE A 127 14.73 -9.42 -3.17
N VAL A 128 15.30 -9.14 -1.99
CA VAL A 128 15.04 -7.91 -1.22
C VAL A 128 15.32 -6.67 -2.07
N GLU A 129 16.38 -6.71 -2.87
CA GLU A 129 16.68 -5.63 -3.78
C GLU A 129 15.59 -5.42 -4.85
N ASN A 130 14.88 -6.43 -5.33
CA ASN A 130 14.11 -6.33 -6.58
C ASN A 130 12.59 -6.49 -6.44
N VAL A 131 12.09 -6.82 -5.24
CA VAL A 131 10.72 -7.26 -4.99
C VAL A 131 9.67 -6.15 -5.05
N SER A 132 10.04 -4.90 -4.80
CA SER A 132 9.07 -3.81 -4.65
C SER A 132 8.35 -3.42 -5.96
N TRP A 133 7.10 -2.97 -5.82
CA TRP A 133 6.25 -2.52 -6.94
C TRP A 133 6.91 -1.43 -7.79
N SER A 134 7.54 -0.43 -7.17
CA SER A 134 8.11 0.70 -7.90
C SER A 134 9.27 0.28 -8.82
N LYS A 135 10.05 -0.72 -8.40
CA LYS A 135 11.11 -1.30 -9.24
C LYS A 135 10.50 -2.10 -10.38
N ASP A 136 9.42 -2.83 -10.14
CA ASP A 136 8.70 -3.56 -11.18
C ASP A 136 8.06 -2.65 -12.22
N GLU A 137 7.37 -1.59 -11.80
CA GLU A 137 6.76 -0.62 -12.72
C GLU A 137 7.82 0.03 -13.60
N ARG A 138 8.93 0.50 -13.00
CA ARG A 138 10.05 1.09 -13.75
C ARG A 138 10.56 0.15 -14.84
N ARG A 139 10.79 -1.13 -14.51
CA ARG A 139 11.25 -2.14 -15.48
C ARG A 139 10.26 -2.36 -16.62
N ARG A 140 8.96 -2.49 -16.29
CA ARG A 140 7.91 -2.75 -17.29
C ARG A 140 7.67 -1.56 -18.22
N THR A 141 7.82 -0.33 -17.72
CA THR A 141 7.68 0.89 -18.52
C THR A 141 8.90 1.21 -19.39
N LEU A 142 10.04 0.57 -19.13
CA LEU A 142 11.27 0.82 -19.88
C LEU A 142 11.15 0.26 -21.31
N ALA A 143 11.26 1.15 -22.28
CA ALA A 143 11.23 0.82 -23.70
C ALA A 143 12.28 -0.25 -24.03
N PRO A 144 11.97 -1.25 -24.89
CA PRO A 144 12.92 -2.31 -25.24
C PRO A 144 14.28 -1.79 -25.75
N SER A 145 14.28 -0.66 -26.47
CA SER A 145 15.49 0.00 -26.98
C SER A 145 16.40 0.58 -25.90
N HIS A 146 15.90 0.81 -24.68
CA HIS A 146 16.65 1.37 -23.57
C HIS A 146 17.08 0.32 -22.54
N ARG A 147 16.77 -0.96 -22.77
CA ARG A 147 17.19 -2.04 -21.88
C ARG A 147 18.65 -2.38 -22.11
N THR A 148 19.44 -2.33 -21.05
CA THR A 148 20.82 -2.81 -21.05
C THR A 148 20.86 -4.34 -20.99
N SER A 149 22.01 -4.95 -21.28
CA SER A 149 22.21 -6.39 -21.08
C SER A 149 21.97 -6.82 -19.62
N ALA A 150 22.25 -5.94 -18.66
CA ALA A 150 21.97 -6.20 -17.25
C ALA A 150 20.47 -6.22 -16.94
N ASP A 151 19.67 -5.33 -17.57
CA ASP A 151 18.21 -5.32 -17.41
C ASP A 151 17.57 -6.59 -17.97
N ILE A 152 18.09 -7.09 -19.09
CA ILE A 152 17.65 -8.34 -19.71
C ILE A 152 17.96 -9.52 -18.80
N ALA A 153 19.22 -9.66 -18.36
CA ALA A 153 19.63 -10.74 -17.46
C ALA A 153 18.90 -10.70 -16.11
N LEU A 154 18.58 -9.51 -15.59
CA LEU A 154 17.75 -9.36 -14.41
C LEU A 154 16.33 -9.86 -14.67
N SER A 155 15.71 -9.48 -15.79
CA SER A 155 14.35 -9.91 -16.14
C SER A 155 14.26 -11.44 -16.26
N GLU A 156 15.23 -12.06 -16.94
CA GLU A 156 15.35 -13.52 -17.05
C GLU A 156 15.50 -14.19 -15.68
N TRP A 157 16.27 -13.57 -14.77
CA TRP A 157 16.41 -14.08 -13.41
C TRP A 157 15.10 -13.98 -12.60
N LEU A 158 14.36 -12.87 -12.72
CA LEU A 158 13.06 -12.70 -12.03
C LEU A 158 12.02 -13.70 -12.55
N GLU A 159 12.03 -14.00 -13.85
CA GLU A 159 11.14 -14.99 -14.48
C GLU A 159 11.53 -16.45 -14.17
N SER A 160 12.79 -16.72 -13.80
CA SER A 160 13.25 -18.06 -13.45
C SER A 160 13.29 -18.34 -11.94
N CYS A 161 13.41 -17.31 -11.10
CA CYS A 161 13.49 -17.46 -9.64
C CYS A 161 12.09 -17.58 -9.02
N LYS A 162 11.69 -18.82 -8.69
CA LYS A 162 10.36 -19.13 -8.10
C LYS A 162 10.19 -18.52 -6.72
N GLU A 163 11.27 -18.45 -5.93
CA GLU A 163 11.27 -17.82 -4.61
C GLU A 163 10.91 -16.33 -4.71
N PHE A 164 11.53 -15.62 -5.67
CA PHE A 164 11.22 -14.23 -5.96
C PHE A 164 9.74 -14.06 -6.33
N GLN A 165 9.24 -14.90 -7.24
CA GLN A 165 7.86 -14.81 -7.74
C GLN A 165 6.83 -14.94 -6.62
N VAL A 166 7.03 -15.91 -5.73
CA VAL A 166 6.14 -16.16 -4.60
C VAL A 166 6.15 -14.99 -3.61
N ILE A 167 7.33 -14.46 -3.27
CA ILE A 167 7.44 -13.33 -2.34
C ILE A 167 6.83 -12.07 -2.97
N SER A 168 7.12 -11.83 -4.25
CA SER A 168 6.62 -10.67 -4.99
C SER A 168 5.09 -10.70 -5.12
N ASP A 169 4.49 -11.88 -5.35
CA ASP A 169 3.04 -12.04 -5.33
C ASP A 169 2.48 -11.81 -3.93
N ALA A 170 3.10 -12.37 -2.88
CA ALA A 170 2.63 -12.22 -1.52
C ALA A 170 2.63 -10.77 -1.03
N ASP A 171 3.68 -10.00 -1.32
CA ASP A 171 3.74 -8.57 -0.97
C ASP A 171 2.65 -7.76 -1.69
N ARG A 172 2.50 -7.99 -3.00
CA ARG A 172 1.45 -7.37 -3.82
C ARG A 172 0.05 -7.70 -3.30
N LEU A 173 -0.19 -8.96 -2.93
CA LEU A 173 -1.49 -9.39 -2.40
C LEU A 173 -1.82 -8.73 -1.05
N ASP A 174 -0.84 -8.53 -0.15
CA ASP A 174 -1.06 -7.83 1.13
C ASP A 174 -1.33 -6.33 0.96
N SER A 175 -1.09 -5.78 -0.24
CA SER A 175 -1.45 -4.41 -0.60
C SER A 175 -2.89 -4.26 -1.09
N ILE A 176 -3.64 -5.35 -1.29
CA ILE A 176 -5.02 -5.33 -1.83
C ILE A 176 -6.05 -6.01 -0.92
N GLY A 177 -7.33 -5.85 -1.25
CA GLY A 177 -8.46 -6.32 -0.45
C GLY A 177 -8.65 -5.49 0.84
N SER A 178 -9.32 -6.07 1.84
CA SER A 178 -9.65 -5.37 3.10
C SER A 178 -8.42 -4.81 3.81
N ILE A 179 -7.33 -5.58 3.88
CA ILE A 179 -6.06 -5.12 4.46
C ILE A 179 -5.49 -3.97 3.62
N GLY A 180 -5.52 -4.10 2.29
CA GLY A 180 -5.06 -3.04 1.39
C GLY A 180 -5.79 -1.71 1.58
N ILE A 181 -7.12 -1.75 1.75
CA ILE A 181 -7.93 -0.56 2.04
C ILE A 181 -7.46 0.11 3.35
N MET A 182 -7.34 -0.66 4.43
CA MET A 182 -6.89 -0.13 5.73
C MET A 182 -5.47 0.44 5.67
N ARG A 183 -4.55 -0.25 4.99
CA ARG A 183 -3.16 0.22 4.84
C ARG A 183 -3.08 1.49 4.00
N CYS A 184 -3.88 1.59 2.94
CA CYS A 184 -3.96 2.80 2.11
C CYS A 184 -4.42 4.00 2.93
N ALA A 185 -5.47 3.84 3.74
CA ALA A 185 -5.96 4.89 4.63
C ALA A 185 -4.93 5.27 5.71
N ALA A 186 -4.29 4.27 6.36
CA ALA A 186 -3.29 4.51 7.39
C ALA A 186 -2.07 5.28 6.86
N TYR A 187 -1.52 4.86 5.71
CA TYR A 187 -0.41 5.58 5.08
C TYR A 187 -0.82 6.99 4.64
N SER A 188 -2.02 7.13 4.08
CA SER A 188 -2.54 8.43 3.65
C SER A 188 -2.66 9.40 4.82
N ALA A 189 -3.17 8.95 5.97
CA ALA A 189 -3.22 9.75 7.20
C ALA A 189 -1.81 10.12 7.69
N LYS A 190 -0.85 9.19 7.66
CA LYS A 190 0.53 9.42 8.07
C LYS A 190 1.22 10.52 7.27
N VAL A 191 0.97 10.60 5.96
CA VAL A 191 1.60 11.58 5.06
C VAL A 191 0.73 12.81 4.78
N GLY A 192 -0.44 12.94 5.44
CA GLY A 192 -1.35 14.07 5.24
C GLY A 192 -2.00 14.10 3.86
N ARG A 193 -2.21 12.93 3.24
CA ARG A 193 -2.83 12.79 1.92
C ARG A 193 -4.35 12.88 2.02
N THR A 194 -4.97 13.69 1.17
CA THR A 194 -6.44 13.72 0.99
C THR A 194 -6.97 12.32 0.69
N LEU A 195 -8.00 11.87 1.41
CA LEU A 195 -8.52 10.51 1.22
C LEU A 195 -9.31 10.39 -0.08
N TYR A 196 -10.21 11.32 -0.31
CA TYR A 196 -11.12 11.29 -1.44
C TYR A 196 -11.29 12.70 -2.00
N VAL A 197 -11.16 12.81 -3.32
CA VAL A 197 -11.59 13.98 -4.09
C VAL A 197 -12.70 13.45 -5.00
N PRO A 198 -13.93 13.97 -4.94
CA PRO A 198 -14.99 13.47 -5.80
C PRO A 198 -14.66 13.75 -7.28
N PRO A 199 -14.96 12.81 -8.18
CA PRO A 199 -14.71 13.02 -9.60
C PRO A 199 -15.56 14.19 -10.12
N ALA A 200 -14.95 15.07 -10.92
CA ALA A 200 -15.65 16.22 -11.53
C ALA A 200 -16.52 15.83 -12.75
N ASN A 201 -16.80 14.54 -12.96
CA ASN A 201 -17.52 14.10 -14.15
C ASN A 201 -19.05 14.31 -13.98
N ALA A 202 -19.64 15.09 -14.88
CA ALA A 202 -21.10 15.30 -14.92
C ALA A 202 -21.93 14.01 -15.10
N LYS A 203 -21.27 12.87 -15.40
CA LYS A 203 -21.90 11.57 -15.64
C LYS A 203 -21.82 10.57 -14.48
N MET A 204 -21.16 10.91 -13.36
CA MET A 204 -20.97 9.99 -12.21
C MET A 204 -20.44 8.60 -12.64
N ASP A 205 -19.61 8.54 -13.69
CA ASP A 205 -19.04 7.27 -14.15
C ASP A 205 -17.97 6.79 -13.13
N PRO A 206 -18.00 5.54 -12.64
CA PRO A 206 -17.00 4.98 -11.73
C PRO A 206 -15.58 4.89 -12.30
N ASN A 207 -15.40 5.10 -13.62
CA ASN A 207 -14.10 5.09 -14.29
C ASN A 207 -13.84 6.43 -15.02
N PRO A 208 -13.45 7.50 -14.32
CA PRO A 208 -13.44 8.83 -14.94
C PRO A 208 -12.21 9.05 -15.83
N PRO A 209 -12.30 9.97 -16.82
CA PRO A 209 -11.18 10.29 -17.71
C PRO A 209 -9.91 10.69 -16.95
N ALA A 210 -8.75 10.45 -17.55
CA ALA A 210 -7.41 10.65 -16.98
C ALA A 210 -7.08 12.08 -16.49
N GLU A 211 -7.96 13.05 -16.71
CA GLU A 211 -7.85 14.44 -16.28
C GLU A 211 -8.95 14.76 -15.27
N GLN A 212 -8.93 14.06 -14.14
CA GLN A 212 -9.69 14.51 -12.99
C GLN A 212 -8.97 15.71 -12.36
N GLY A 213 -9.75 16.71 -11.95
CA GLY A 213 -9.25 18.01 -11.50
C GLY A 213 -8.21 17.99 -10.37
N GLU A 214 -7.83 19.18 -9.95
CA GLU A 214 -6.76 19.40 -8.98
C GLU A 214 -6.95 18.52 -7.71
N GLY A 215 -5.95 17.70 -7.40
CA GLY A 215 -5.92 16.87 -6.19
C GLY A 215 -6.32 15.40 -6.35
N TRP A 216 -6.96 14.96 -7.45
CA TRP A 216 -7.40 13.55 -7.61
C TRP A 216 -6.23 12.55 -7.59
N ASN A 217 -5.23 12.73 -8.46
CA ASN A 217 -4.03 11.88 -8.52
C ASN A 217 -3.24 11.91 -7.19
N GLY A 218 -3.43 12.97 -6.39
CA GLY A 218 -2.83 13.09 -5.07
C GLY A 218 -3.61 12.39 -3.97
N SER A 219 -4.81 11.85 -4.22
CA SER A 219 -5.69 11.32 -3.17
C SER A 219 -5.48 9.83 -2.87
N ALA A 220 -6.00 9.35 -1.73
CA ALA A 220 -5.98 7.93 -1.40
C ALA A 220 -6.78 7.11 -2.41
N VAL A 221 -7.98 7.58 -2.79
CA VAL A 221 -8.78 6.94 -3.86
C VAL A 221 -8.07 6.98 -5.21
N GLY A 222 -7.40 8.07 -5.57
CA GLY A 222 -6.54 8.11 -6.76
C GLY A 222 -5.52 6.97 -6.77
N HIS A 223 -4.91 6.66 -5.62
CA HIS A 223 -3.98 5.55 -5.47
C HIS A 223 -4.58 4.17 -5.75
N PHE A 224 -5.90 3.98 -5.53
CA PHE A 224 -6.57 2.73 -5.92
C PHE A 224 -6.45 2.50 -7.42
N TYR A 225 -6.74 3.52 -8.23
CA TYR A 225 -6.72 3.41 -9.69
C TYR A 225 -5.29 3.41 -10.25
N GLU A 226 -4.39 4.21 -9.69
CA GLU A 226 -2.99 4.27 -10.14
C GLU A 226 -2.23 2.96 -9.92
N LYS A 227 -2.55 2.25 -8.83
CA LYS A 227 -1.81 1.08 -8.39
C LYS A 227 -2.69 -0.09 -7.96
N LEU A 228 -3.52 0.07 -6.93
CA LEU A 228 -4.08 -1.10 -6.20
C LEU A 228 -4.98 -1.97 -7.09
N LEU A 229 -5.82 -1.36 -7.93
CA LEU A 229 -6.69 -2.06 -8.88
C LEU A 229 -5.93 -2.69 -10.04
N ARG A 230 -4.67 -2.28 -10.28
CA ARG A 230 -3.79 -2.88 -11.29
C ARG A 230 -3.12 -4.16 -10.79
N ILE A 231 -3.16 -4.46 -9.48
CA ILE A 231 -2.56 -5.68 -8.91
C ILE A 231 -3.46 -6.89 -9.19
N ARG A 232 -3.45 -7.35 -10.43
CA ARG A 232 -4.18 -8.53 -10.93
C ARG A 232 -3.54 -9.04 -12.22
N GLY A 233 -3.98 -10.20 -12.71
CA GLY A 233 -3.55 -10.73 -14.01
C GLY A 233 -2.02 -10.85 -14.16
N ASP A 234 -1.45 -10.18 -15.15
CA ASP A 234 -0.03 -10.21 -15.53
C ASP A 234 0.91 -9.50 -14.53
N ARG A 235 0.35 -8.84 -13.52
CA ARG A 235 1.10 -8.27 -12.39
C ARG A 235 1.45 -9.30 -11.31
N LEU A 236 1.02 -10.54 -11.47
CA LEU A 236 1.28 -11.64 -10.55
C LEU A 236 1.83 -12.85 -11.32
N TYR A 237 2.80 -13.52 -10.73
CA TYR A 237 3.52 -14.62 -11.36
C TYR A 237 2.78 -15.95 -11.23
N THR A 238 2.23 -16.24 -10.05
CA THR A 238 1.68 -17.54 -9.69
C THR A 238 0.18 -17.63 -10.01
N THR A 239 -0.27 -18.83 -10.37
CA THR A 239 -1.70 -19.09 -10.64
C THR A 239 -2.56 -18.86 -9.38
N GLU A 240 -2.09 -19.31 -8.23
CA GLU A 240 -2.78 -19.09 -6.94
C GLU A 240 -2.76 -17.61 -6.53
N GLY A 241 -1.66 -16.89 -6.79
CA GLY A 241 -1.59 -15.46 -6.56
C GLY A 241 -2.61 -14.68 -7.39
N ARG A 242 -2.72 -15.00 -8.69
CA ARG A 242 -3.77 -14.42 -9.56
C ARG A 242 -5.18 -14.69 -9.05
N ARG A 243 -5.47 -15.94 -8.64
CA ARG A 243 -6.79 -16.31 -8.10
C ARG A 243 -7.13 -15.53 -6.83
N GLU A 244 -6.19 -15.44 -5.89
CA GLU A 244 -6.41 -14.71 -4.63
C GLU A 244 -6.51 -13.20 -4.86
N ALA A 245 -5.78 -12.66 -5.83
CA ALA A 245 -5.91 -11.26 -6.20
C ALA A 245 -7.29 -10.93 -6.74
N GLU A 246 -7.83 -11.72 -7.67
CA GLU A 246 -9.19 -11.52 -8.20
C GLU A 246 -10.25 -11.52 -7.08
N ARG A 247 -10.09 -12.36 -6.06
CA ARG A 247 -10.96 -12.35 -4.88
C ARG A 247 -10.84 -11.05 -4.08
N ARG A 248 -9.62 -10.55 -3.89
CA ARG A 248 -9.34 -9.31 -3.15
C ARG A 248 -9.73 -8.05 -3.93
N GLN A 249 -9.61 -8.06 -5.26
CA GLN A 249 -10.03 -6.97 -6.15
C GLN A 249 -11.53 -6.69 -6.00
N ARG A 250 -12.37 -7.74 -5.96
CA ARG A 250 -13.82 -7.57 -5.72
C ARG A 250 -14.15 -6.80 -4.44
N VAL A 251 -13.37 -7.00 -3.37
CA VAL A 251 -13.56 -6.25 -2.12
C VAL A 251 -13.25 -4.77 -2.32
N MET A 252 -12.22 -4.45 -3.11
CA MET A 252 -11.84 -3.06 -3.39
C MET A 252 -12.83 -2.38 -4.32
N GLU A 253 -13.29 -3.08 -5.35
CA GLU A 253 -14.32 -2.60 -6.28
C GLU A 253 -15.63 -2.30 -5.52
N ASN A 254 -16.11 -3.21 -4.68
CA ASN A 254 -17.29 -2.99 -3.84
C ASN A 254 -17.11 -1.83 -2.85
N PHE A 255 -15.92 -1.68 -2.26
CA PHE A 255 -15.63 -0.56 -1.37
C PHE A 255 -15.70 0.79 -2.09
N LEU A 256 -15.17 0.87 -3.32
CA LEU A 256 -15.21 2.09 -4.12
C LEU A 256 -16.63 2.42 -4.61
N GLU A 257 -17.42 1.39 -4.93
CA GLU A 257 -18.84 1.55 -5.26
C GLU A 257 -19.62 2.13 -4.08
N GLU A 258 -19.49 1.54 -2.89
CA GLU A 258 -20.15 2.03 -1.68
C GLU A 258 -19.71 3.46 -1.33
N LEU A 259 -18.40 3.74 -1.42
CA LEU A 259 -17.87 5.09 -1.19
C LEU A 259 -18.49 6.12 -2.15
N GLY A 260 -18.72 5.73 -3.41
CA GLY A 260 -19.41 6.56 -4.39
C GLY A 260 -20.86 6.82 -4.02
N LEU A 261 -21.58 5.79 -3.55
CA LEU A 261 -22.97 5.90 -3.10
C LEU A 261 -23.11 6.82 -1.88
N GLU A 262 -22.24 6.67 -0.88
CA GLU A 262 -22.19 7.54 0.30
C GLU A 262 -22.10 9.03 -0.11
N TRP A 263 -21.25 9.33 -1.09
CA TRP A 263 -21.08 10.69 -1.60
C TRP A 263 -22.31 11.21 -2.35
N VAL A 264 -22.90 10.39 -3.22
CA VAL A 264 -24.10 10.75 -3.99
C VAL A 264 -25.26 11.07 -3.07
N VAL A 265 -25.51 10.24 -2.05
CA VAL A 265 -26.58 10.45 -1.07
C VAL A 265 -26.38 11.77 -0.32
N ALA A 266 -25.17 12.06 0.12
CA ALA A 266 -24.85 13.31 0.81
C ALA A 266 -25.08 14.54 -0.09
N LYS A 267 -24.60 14.48 -1.34
CA LYS A 267 -24.74 15.58 -2.30
C LYS A 267 -26.20 15.85 -2.65
N GLN A 268 -26.96 14.82 -3.00
CA GLN A 268 -28.38 14.96 -3.35
C GLN A 268 -29.20 15.46 -2.16
N GLY A 269 -28.93 14.95 -0.96
CA GLY A 269 -29.58 15.43 0.27
C GLY A 269 -29.34 16.92 0.50
N ALA A 270 -28.11 17.40 0.26
CA ALA A 270 -27.77 18.81 0.34
C ALA A 270 -28.46 19.65 -0.76
N GLU A 271 -28.46 19.20 -2.01
CA GLU A 271 -29.12 19.89 -3.12
C GLU A 271 -30.63 20.05 -2.88
N ILE A 272 -31.31 19.00 -2.41
CA ILE A 272 -32.74 19.06 -2.06
C ILE A 272 -32.99 20.06 -0.92
N ALA A 273 -32.11 20.10 0.09
CA ALA A 273 -32.26 21.04 1.20
C ALA A 273 -32.09 22.49 0.74
N MET A 274 -31.17 22.76 -0.18
CA MET A 274 -30.95 24.10 -0.73
C MET A 274 -32.11 24.54 -1.64
N MET A 275 -32.61 23.66 -2.51
CA MET A 275 -33.77 23.97 -3.37
C MET A 275 -35.00 24.36 -2.57
N ARG A 276 -35.25 23.71 -1.41
CA ARG A 276 -36.37 24.06 -0.54
C ARG A 276 -36.24 25.44 0.10
N LEU A 277 -35.02 25.87 0.41
CA LEU A 277 -34.79 27.22 0.92
C LEU A 277 -35.04 28.27 -0.17
N GLU A 278 -34.62 27.99 -1.40
CA GLU A 278 -34.89 28.86 -2.55
C GLU A 278 -36.40 28.97 -2.83
N GLU A 279 -37.16 27.86 -2.74
CA GLU A 279 -38.62 27.87 -2.84
C GLU A 279 -39.29 28.65 -1.69
N GLU A 280 -38.84 28.48 -0.44
CA GLU A 280 -39.37 29.22 0.72
C GLU A 280 -39.08 30.73 0.63
N ASP A 281 -37.89 31.12 0.15
CA ASP A 281 -37.53 32.53 -0.07
C ASP A 281 -38.35 33.16 -1.22
N GLU A 282 -38.65 32.40 -2.29
CA GLU A 282 -39.52 32.85 -3.39
C GLU A 282 -41.00 33.00 -2.93
N ASP A 283 -41.52 32.07 -2.13
CA ASP A 283 -42.88 32.13 -1.57
C ASP A 283 -43.05 33.32 -0.59
N ASP A 284 -42.03 33.60 0.25
CA ASP A 284 -42.02 34.77 1.15
C ASP A 284 -41.93 36.10 0.39
N GLU A 285 -41.23 36.14 -0.76
CA GLU A 285 -41.20 37.30 -1.65
C GLU A 285 -42.56 37.53 -2.34
N GLU A 286 -43.21 36.48 -2.86
CA GLU A 286 -44.55 36.58 -3.48
C GLU A 286 -45.65 36.97 -2.46
N GLU A 287 -45.67 36.40 -1.24
CA GLU A 287 -46.63 36.83 -0.19
C GLU A 287 -46.44 38.29 0.22
N SER A 288 -45.21 38.83 0.11
CA SER A 288 -44.92 40.24 0.42
C SER A 288 -45.42 41.21 -0.66
N GLU A 289 -45.58 40.76 -1.90
CA GLU A 289 -46.09 41.55 -3.03
C GLU A 289 -47.63 41.55 -3.13
N ASP A 290 -48.31 40.50 -2.66
CA ASP A 290 -49.77 40.37 -2.70
C ASP A 290 -50.51 40.96 -1.49
N LEU A 291 -49.80 41.55 -0.52
CA LEU A 291 -50.42 42.29 0.57
C LEU A 291 -50.91 43.67 0.08
N PRO A 292 -52.23 43.97 0.10
CA PRO A 292 -52.73 45.29 -0.25
C PRO A 292 -52.10 46.35 0.67
N SER A 293 -51.79 47.53 0.10
CA SER A 293 -51.03 48.63 0.72
C SER A 293 -51.61 49.23 2.01
N THR A 294 -52.64 48.63 2.59
CA THR A 294 -53.33 49.05 3.81
C THR A 294 -52.86 48.34 5.08
N PHE A 295 -51.99 47.31 5.00
CA PHE A 295 -51.45 46.63 6.21
C PHE A 295 -49.98 46.93 6.53
N ARG A 296 -49.34 47.87 5.85
CA ARG A 296 -48.03 48.43 6.24
C ARG A 296 -48.19 49.53 7.29
N PHE A 297 -48.75 49.24 8.47
CA PHE A 297 -48.57 50.14 9.62
C PHE A 297 -48.66 49.37 10.95
N CYS A 298 -47.73 49.71 11.84
CA CYS A 298 -47.57 49.28 13.24
C CYS A 298 -46.77 47.99 13.46
N TYR A 299 -45.44 48.10 13.46
CA TYR A 299 -44.62 47.93 14.67
C TYR A 299 -43.21 48.50 14.44
N ALA A 300 -43.14 49.82 14.29
CA ALA A 300 -41.91 50.57 14.44
C ALA A 300 -42.19 51.78 15.34
N ASN A 301 -41.36 51.94 16.37
CA ASN A 301 -41.30 53.03 17.35
C ASN A 301 -42.31 53.02 18.50
N ASN A 302 -41.90 52.36 19.59
CA ASN A 302 -42.06 52.98 20.90
C ASN A 302 -40.73 52.89 21.66
N ALA A 303 -39.82 53.82 21.34
CA ALA A 303 -38.70 54.13 22.20
C ALA A 303 -39.22 55.11 23.28
N PHE A 304 -39.30 54.66 24.52
CA PHE A 304 -39.32 55.55 25.68
C PHE A 304 -38.14 55.20 26.59
N CYS A 305 -37.21 56.14 26.63
CA CYS A 305 -36.05 56.19 27.51
C CYS A 305 -36.51 56.41 28.96
N THR A 306 -35.90 55.75 29.95
CA THR A 306 -35.24 56.41 31.10
C THR A 306 -34.68 55.44 32.16
N THR A 307 -33.38 55.62 32.41
CA THR A 307 -32.66 55.68 33.71
C THR A 307 -32.34 54.44 34.57
N HIS A 308 -31.02 54.30 34.79
CA HIS A 308 -30.31 54.01 36.04
C HIS A 308 -30.59 52.65 36.74
N ASN A 309 -29.56 51.81 36.88
CA ASN A 309 -28.55 51.99 37.94
C ASN A 309 -27.35 51.03 37.77
N ASN A 310 -26.19 51.57 38.11
CA ASN A 310 -24.89 50.93 38.08
C ASN A 310 -24.66 50.27 39.46
N ARG A 311 -24.33 48.97 39.56
CA ARG A 311 -23.53 48.51 40.71
C ARG A 311 -22.72 47.23 40.44
N LYS A 312 -21.41 47.45 40.51
CA LYS A 312 -20.27 46.56 40.62
C LYS A 312 -20.33 45.57 41.79
N GLN A 313 -19.52 44.51 41.65
CA GLN A 313 -18.82 43.70 42.69
C GLN A 313 -19.71 42.76 43.52
N HIS A 314 -19.33 41.51 43.83
CA HIS A 314 -18.02 41.00 44.26
C HIS A 314 -17.87 39.48 44.01
N SER A 315 -16.61 39.05 43.91
CA SER A 315 -16.09 37.70 44.13
C SER A 315 -16.48 37.12 45.50
N HIS A 316 -16.57 35.77 45.62
CA HIS A 316 -15.84 35.01 46.64
C HIS A 316 -15.91 33.47 46.44
N ASN A 317 -14.73 32.86 46.46
CA ASN A 317 -14.38 31.47 46.78
C ASN A 317 -15.13 30.88 48.00
N ARG A 318 -15.45 29.57 47.98
CA ARG A 318 -14.84 28.51 48.84
C ARG A 318 -15.67 27.20 48.90
N THR A 319 -14.99 26.11 48.55
CA THR A 319 -14.87 24.78 49.21
C THR A 319 -16.02 24.10 49.98
N SER A 320 -16.07 22.77 49.73
CA SER A 320 -16.38 21.62 50.61
C SER A 320 -17.82 21.41 51.10
N HIS A 321 -18.49 20.38 50.56
CA HIS A 321 -18.57 19.05 51.19
C HIS A 321 -18.76 17.98 50.11
#